data_AF-A0A7C7BTR6-F1
#
_entry.id   AF-A0A7C7BTR6-F1
#
_cell.length_a   1.000
_cell.length_b   1.000
_cell.length_c   1.000
_cell.angle_alpha   90.00
_cell.angle_beta   90.00
_cell.angle_gamma   90.00
#
_symmetry.space_group_name_H-M   'P 1'
#
loop_
_entity.id
_entity.type
_entity.pdbx_description
1 polymer ?
#
loop_
_entity_poly.entity_id
_entity_poly.type
_entity_poly.pdbx_seq_one_letter_code
_entity_poly.pdbx_strand_id
1 'polypeptide(L)' 'MKIFASRRTDAVKIIPVKKIGFKKWMDAQPVYVKRWIKTVGFDGAAGNTCLIPNNDGSLGKIL' A
#
# COMPACT_ATOMS: atom_id res chain seq x y z
N MET A 1 10.78 -23.78 21.66
CA MET A 1 10.87 -22.66 20.70
C MET A 1 9.46 -22.13 20.46
N LYS A 2 9.15 -20.91 20.91
CA LYS A 2 7.81 -20.33 20.77
C LYS A 2 7.74 -19.65 19.40
N ILE A 3 6.89 -20.15 18.51
CA ILE A 3 6.70 -19.57 17.17
C ILE A 3 5.77 -18.36 17.33
N PHE A 4 6.25 -17.16 17.00
CA PHE A 4 5.48 -15.91 17.12
C PHE A 4 4.47 -15.71 15.99
N ALA A 5 4.69 -16.33 14.82
CA ALA A 5 3.74 -16.38 13.70
C ALA A 5 4.04 -17.55 12.77
N SER A 6 3.01 -18.20 12.24
CA SER A 6 3.12 -19.15 11.13
C SER A 6 3.09 -18.39 9.79
N ARG A 7 3.70 -18.97 8.74
CA ARG A 7 3.62 -18.40 7.38
C ARG A 7 2.15 -18.40 6.94
N ARG A 8 1.60 -17.22 6.67
CA ARG A 8 0.22 -17.07 6.16
C ARG A 8 0.22 -16.38 4.81
N THR A 9 -0.74 -16.74 3.96
CA THR A 9 -0.90 -16.19 2.60
C THR A 9 -1.81 -14.97 2.56
N ASP A 10 -2.50 -14.67 3.67
CA ASP A 10 -3.49 -13.60 3.87
C ASP A 10 -2.91 -12.39 4.62
N ALA A 11 -1.58 -12.29 4.77
CA ALA A 11 -0.96 -11.13 5.39
C ALA A 11 -1.11 -9.88 4.51
N VAL A 12 -1.43 -8.74 5.13
CA VAL A 12 -1.44 -7.45 4.44
C VAL A 12 -0.02 -7.10 4.00
N LYS A 13 0.15 -6.81 2.71
CA LYS A 13 1.47 -6.50 2.15
C LYS A 13 1.86 -5.06 2.47
N ILE A 14 3.07 -4.89 3.00
CA ILE A 14 3.76 -3.60 3.10
C ILE A 14 4.69 -3.49 1.89
N ILE A 15 4.46 -2.50 1.03
CA ILE A 15 5.21 -2.30 -0.21
C ILE A 15 6.04 -1.03 -0.04
N PRO A 16 7.36 -1.14 0.18
CA PRO A 16 8.19 0.04 0.28
C PRO A 16 8.21 0.77 -1.06
N VAL A 17 7.84 2.05 -1.05
CA VAL A 17 7.94 2.93 -2.22
C VAL A 17 9.02 3.97 -2.02
N LYS A 18 9.71 4.34 -3.10
CA LYS A 18 10.60 5.48 -3.14
C LYS A 18 9.88 6.61 -3.86
N LYS A 19 10.04 7.85 -3.38
CA LYS A 19 9.56 9.05 -4.09
C LYS A 19 10.04 9.07 -5.54
N ILE A 20 11.30 8.70 -5.75
CA ILE A 20 11.85 8.43 -7.08
C ILE A 20 11.18 7.17 -7.64
N GLY A 21 10.41 7.35 -8.72
CA GLY A 21 9.68 6.26 -9.36
C GLY A 21 8.24 6.05 -8.84
N PHE A 22 7.82 6.79 -7.81
CA PHE A 22 6.45 6.70 -7.28
C PHE A 22 5.40 6.99 -8.35
N LYS A 23 5.63 8.01 -9.20
CA LYS A 23 4.73 8.31 -10.32
C LYS A 23 4.57 7.12 -11.28
N LYS A 24 5.67 6.46 -11.65
CA LYS A 24 5.63 5.29 -12.55
C LYS A 24 4.88 4.12 -11.90
N TRP A 25 5.08 3.91 -10.61
CA TRP A 25 4.33 2.92 -9.85
C TRP A 25 2.83 3.24 -9.81
N MET A 26 2.48 4.51 -9.58
CA MET A 26 1.12 5.02 -9.59
C MET A 26 0.43 4.77 -10.93
N ASP A 27 1.12 5.06 -12.03
CA ASP A 27 0.59 4.92 -13.39
C ASP A 27 0.20 3.47 -13.72
N ALA A 28 0.85 2.48 -13.08
CA ALA A 28 0.54 1.06 -13.22
C ALA A 28 -0.61 0.55 -12.30
N GLN A 29 -1.12 1.38 -11.38
CA GLN A 29 -2.17 0.94 -10.45
C GLN A 29 -3.58 0.98 -11.08
N PRO A 30 -4.53 0.16 -10.54
CA PRO A 30 -5.95 0.28 -10.85
C PRO A 30 -6.51 1.68 -10.53
N VAL A 31 -7.60 2.05 -11.21
CA VAL A 31 -8.25 3.37 -11.08
C VAL A 31 -8.63 3.69 -9.64
N TYR A 32 -9.16 2.73 -8.88
CA TYR A 32 -9.58 2.96 -7.49
C TYR A 32 -8.39 3.32 -6.59
N VAL A 33 -7.24 2.66 -6.78
CA VAL A 33 -6.00 2.94 -6.02
C VAL A 33 -5.49 4.35 -6.35
N LYS A 34 -5.46 4.71 -7.64
CA LYS A 34 -5.05 6.05 -8.09
C LYS A 34 -5.93 7.14 -7.47
N ARG A 35 -7.25 6.95 -7.49
CA ARG A 35 -8.22 7.88 -6.89
C ARG A 35 -7.98 8.00 -5.39
N TRP A 36 -7.87 6.87 -4.69
CA TRP A 36 -7.63 6.86 -3.24
C TRP A 36 -6.37 7.62 -2.86
N ILE A 37 -5.24 7.31 -3.50
CA ILE A 37 -3.97 7.94 -3.17
C ILE A 37 -4.02 9.46 -3.42
N LYS A 38 -4.68 9.89 -4.50
CA LYS A 38 -4.90 11.32 -4.76
C LYS A 38 -5.76 11.96 -3.66
N THR A 39 -6.82 11.29 -3.21
CA THR A 39 -7.71 11.79 -2.15
C THR A 39 -6.99 11.94 -0.81
N VAL A 40 -6.15 10.99 -0.43
CA VAL A 40 -5.40 11.06 0.84
C VAL A 40 -4.13 11.92 0.76
N GLY A 41 -3.77 12.40 -0.44
CA GLY A 41 -2.62 13.29 -0.63
C GLY A 41 -1.26 12.61 -0.47
N PHE A 42 -1.16 11.29 -0.62
CA PHE A 42 0.11 10.59 -0.46
C PHE A 42 0.99 10.72 -1.72
N ASP A 43 2.24 11.14 -1.52
CA ASP A 43 3.20 11.48 -2.58
C ASP A 43 4.44 10.57 -2.61
N GLY A 44 4.50 9.55 -1.74
CA GLY A 44 5.65 8.66 -1.61
C GLY A 44 6.85 9.26 -0.88
N ALA A 45 6.67 10.35 -0.13
CA ALA A 45 7.73 10.89 0.74
C ALA A 45 8.17 9.89 1.82
N ALA A 46 9.46 9.91 2.13
CA ALA A 46 10.04 9.02 3.14
C ALA A 46 9.43 9.26 4.52
N GLY A 47 9.19 8.20 5.28
CA GLY A 47 8.60 8.26 6.62
C GLY A 47 7.07 8.37 6.63
N ASN A 48 6.44 8.58 5.47
CA ASN A 48 4.98 8.57 5.36
C ASN A 48 4.46 7.17 5.00
N THR A 49 3.18 6.95 5.26
CA THR A 49 2.51 5.68 4.97
C THR A 49 1.14 5.93 4.37
N CYS A 50 0.72 5.09 3.41
CA CYS A 50 -0.62 5.11 2.85
C CYS A 50 -1.30 3.75 2.97
N LEU A 51 -2.36 3.68 3.76
CA LEU A 51 -3.23 2.52 3.85
C LEU A 51 -4.18 2.53 2.65
N ILE A 52 -4.21 1.45 1.88
CA ILE A 52 -5.05 1.32 0.69
C ILE A 52 -6.12 0.26 0.98
N PRO A 53 -7.41 0.63 0.88
CA PRO A 53 -8.51 -0.29 1.10
C PRO A 53 -8.71 -1.22 -0.09
N ASN A 54 -9.25 -2.40 0.19
CA ASN A 54 -9.95 -3.23 -0.78
C ASN A 54 -11.35 -2.65 -1.08
N ASN A 55 -12.05 -3.20 -2.06
CA ASN A 55 -13.39 -2.73 -2.43
C ASN A 55 -14.45 -2.94 -1.33
N ASP A 56 -14.20 -3.85 -0.39
CA ASP A 56 -15.06 -4.13 0.77
C ASP A 56 -14.72 -3.25 1.99
N GLY A 57 -13.78 -2.31 1.85
CA GLY A 57 -13.32 -1.44 2.95
C GLY A 57 -12.28 -2.08 3.88
N SER A 58 -11.95 -3.35 3.70
CA SER A 58 -10.85 -3.99 4.44
C SER A 58 -9.49 -3.44 4.01
N LEU A 59 -8.46 -3.64 4.84
CA LEU A 59 -7.10 -3.20 4.50
C LEU A 59 -6.48 -4.14 3.46
N GLY A 60 -6.21 -3.62 2.26
CA GLY A 60 -5.63 -4.39 1.16
C GLY A 60 -4.10 -4.38 1.14
N LYS A 61 -3.51 -3.18 1.26
CA LYS A 61 -2.05 -3.00 1.24
C LYS A 61 -1.64 -1.70 1.92
N ILE A 62 -0.35 -1.62 2.25
CA ILE A 62 0.28 -0.44 2.84
C ILE A 62 1.43 -0.02 1.91
N LEU A 63 1.55 1.28 1.63
CA LEU A 63 2.71 1.91 0.97
C LEU A 63 3.53 2.73 1.95
#